data_AF-A0A7S0RF56-F1
#
_entry.id   AF-A0A7S0RF56-F1
#
_cell.length_a   1.000
_cell.length_b   1.000
_cell.length_c   1.000
_cell.angle_alpha   90.00
_cell.angle_beta   90.00
_cell.angle_gamma   90.00
#
_symmetry.space_group_name_H-M   'P 1'
#
loop_
_entity.id
_entity.type
_entity.pdbx_description
1 polymer ?
#
loop_
_entity_poly.entity_id
_entity_poly.type
_entity_poly.pdbx_seq_one_letter_code
_entity_poly.pdbx_strand_id
1 'polypeptide(L)'
;AGGEGGAQCGGVEACVGVEVAYTVHASGLVDSSWRLDTRGALPAQLPPGLHRSLPRVGVAAVLRGEFGSTLWWYGRGPHECYPDRQSGALVGLHTCVVGGAGGEYVFPQEHGGRTGVRCGVVRAAASSAALAVFPSAASPPMTLTARRAATGALHAARHPHEVVDEGRLHLVMDHAHMGVGGDDSWSPSVHEQYLVQPGVHEFSLAMVLCNVVQAEGSLPSI
;
A
#
# COMPACT_ATOMS: atom_id res chain seq x y z
N ALA A 1 -5.79 -41.17 5.23
CA ALA A 1 -4.89 -40.72 4.16
C ALA A 1 -5.53 -39.50 3.51
N GLY A 2 -5.29 -38.33 4.10
CA GLY A 2 -5.81 -37.06 3.58
C GLY A 2 -4.83 -36.51 2.55
N GLY A 3 -5.25 -36.46 1.29
CA GLY A 3 -4.49 -35.77 0.25
C GLY A 3 -4.79 -34.29 0.32
N GLU A 4 -3.82 -33.49 0.77
CA GLU A 4 -3.83 -32.05 0.55
C GLU A 4 -3.63 -31.80 -0.94
N GLY A 5 -4.68 -31.35 -1.60
CA GLY A 5 -4.64 -30.89 -2.99
C GLY A 5 -3.89 -29.57 -3.08
N GLY A 6 -2.56 -29.65 -3.13
CA GLY A 6 -1.73 -28.52 -3.55
C GLY A 6 -2.08 -28.18 -4.99
N ALA A 7 -2.56 -26.96 -5.23
CA ALA A 7 -2.82 -26.44 -6.56
C ALA A 7 -1.53 -26.53 -7.39
N GLN A 8 -1.47 -27.47 -8.34
CA GLN A 8 -0.37 -27.56 -9.30
C GLN A 8 -0.57 -26.49 -10.38
N CYS A 9 0.25 -25.45 -10.33
CA CYS A 9 0.35 -24.44 -11.37
C CYS A 9 1.04 -25.06 -12.60
N GLY A 10 0.26 -25.46 -13.59
CA GLY A 10 0.75 -26.05 -14.83
C GLY A 10 1.58 -25.05 -15.65
N GLY A 11 2.91 -25.20 -15.66
CA GLY A 11 3.81 -24.49 -16.57
C GLY A 11 3.95 -22.97 -16.37
N VAL A 12 3.36 -22.38 -15.32
CA VAL A 12 3.44 -20.95 -15.03
C VAL A 12 4.67 -20.66 -14.17
N GLU A 13 5.44 -19.62 -14.53
CA GLU A 13 6.66 -19.21 -13.81
C GLU A 13 6.41 -18.83 -12.34
N ALA A 14 5.22 -18.28 -12.04
CA ALA A 14 4.75 -17.98 -10.70
C ALA A 14 3.21 -17.96 -10.65
N CYS A 15 2.61 -18.24 -9.49
CA CYS A 15 1.18 -18.18 -9.29
C CYS A 15 0.81 -17.70 -7.88
N VAL A 16 -0.33 -17.00 -7.79
CA VAL A 16 -0.90 -16.53 -6.52
C VAL A 16 -2.36 -16.97 -6.47
N GLY A 17 -2.74 -17.70 -5.43
CA GLY A 17 -4.14 -17.99 -5.14
C GLY A 17 -4.76 -16.79 -4.45
N VAL A 18 -5.94 -16.34 -4.90
CA VAL A 18 -6.64 -15.20 -4.29
C VAL A 18 -8.09 -15.59 -4.03
N GLU A 19 -8.50 -15.48 -2.78
CA GLU A 19 -9.90 -15.59 -2.37
C GLU A 19 -10.31 -14.27 -1.71
N VAL A 20 -11.44 -13.71 -2.14
CA VAL A 20 -11.93 -12.42 -1.64
C VAL A 20 -13.42 -12.48 -1.38
N ALA A 21 -13.82 -11.99 -0.20
CA ALA A 21 -15.21 -11.86 0.19
C ALA A 21 -15.52 -10.38 0.49
N TYR A 22 -16.61 -9.87 -0.10
CA TYR A 22 -17.08 -8.51 0.16
C TYR A 22 -18.38 -8.55 0.94
N THR A 23 -18.46 -7.78 2.02
CA THR A 23 -19.68 -7.54 2.80
C THR A 23 -20.06 -6.08 2.69
N VAL A 24 -21.21 -5.80 2.10
CA VAL A 24 -21.75 -4.44 1.95
C VAL A 24 -22.79 -4.23 3.04
N HIS A 25 -22.53 -3.26 3.91
CA HIS A 25 -23.42 -2.90 5.01
C HIS A 25 -24.42 -1.82 4.61
N ALA A 26 -25.54 -1.76 5.32
CA ALA A 26 -26.56 -0.71 5.10
C ALA A 26 -26.02 0.71 5.32
N SER A 27 -24.92 0.87 6.06
CA SER A 27 -24.20 2.14 6.24
C SER A 27 -23.43 2.60 5.00
N GLY A 28 -23.31 1.76 3.97
CA GLY A 28 -22.44 1.99 2.82
C GLY A 28 -20.98 1.59 3.06
N LEU A 29 -20.63 1.10 4.25
CA LEU A 29 -19.34 0.48 4.52
C LEU A 29 -19.22 -0.82 3.72
N VAL A 30 -18.08 -1.01 3.06
CA VAL A 30 -17.71 -2.23 2.36
C VAL A 30 -16.51 -2.85 3.08
N ASP A 31 -16.75 -3.95 3.78
CA ASP A 31 -15.67 -4.79 4.30
C ASP A 31 -15.24 -5.77 3.21
N SER A 32 -13.93 -5.89 3.00
CA SER A 32 -13.32 -6.84 2.09
C SER A 32 -12.36 -7.72 2.88
N SER A 33 -12.56 -9.03 2.84
CA SER A 33 -11.68 -10.02 3.48
C SER A 33 -10.92 -10.78 2.41
N TRP A 34 -9.61 -10.87 2.58
CA TRP A 34 -8.67 -11.36 1.59
C TRP A 34 -7.88 -12.53 2.17
N ARG A 35 -7.78 -13.61 1.40
CA ARG A 35 -6.86 -14.72 1.63
C ARG A 35 -6.00 -14.90 0.38
N LEU A 36 -4.72 -14.60 0.51
CA LEU A 36 -3.73 -14.69 -0.56
C LEU A 36 -2.76 -15.83 -0.28
N ASP A 37 -2.71 -16.83 -1.16
CA ASP A 37 -1.70 -17.88 -1.15
C ASP A 37 -0.56 -17.52 -2.09
N THR A 38 0.55 -17.05 -1.53
CA THR A 38 1.72 -16.58 -2.26
C THR A 38 2.87 -17.60 -2.27
N ARG A 39 2.65 -18.86 -1.86
CA ARG A 39 3.70 -19.88 -1.82
C ARG A 39 4.34 -20.15 -3.20
N GLY A 40 3.54 -20.01 -4.25
CA GLY A 40 3.95 -20.10 -5.65
C GLY A 40 4.31 -18.77 -6.31
N ALA A 41 4.35 -17.65 -5.58
CA ALA A 41 4.45 -16.31 -6.16
C ALA A 41 5.83 -15.95 -6.73
N LEU A 42 6.85 -16.78 -6.45
CA LEU A 42 8.23 -16.56 -6.87
C LEU A 42 8.69 -17.74 -7.72
N PRO A 43 9.54 -17.50 -8.74
CA PRO A 43 10.10 -18.55 -9.56
C PRO A 43 10.86 -19.58 -8.71
N ALA A 44 11.00 -20.80 -9.25
CA ALA A 44 11.70 -21.88 -8.56
C ALA A 44 13.18 -21.57 -8.32
N GLN A 45 13.78 -20.77 -9.20
CA GLN A 45 15.17 -20.31 -9.09
C GLN A 45 15.19 -18.79 -9.03
N LEU A 46 15.87 -18.26 -8.02
CA LEU A 46 16.14 -16.82 -7.89
C LEU A 46 17.58 -16.53 -8.32
N PRO A 47 17.88 -15.31 -8.78
CA PRO A 47 19.26 -14.87 -8.97
C PRO A 47 20.08 -15.05 -7.68
N PRO A 48 21.39 -15.36 -7.79
CA PRO A 48 22.26 -15.52 -6.63
C PRO A 48 22.21 -14.32 -5.69
N GLY A 49 22.18 -14.58 -4.38
CA GLY A 49 22.18 -13.55 -3.35
C GLY A 49 20.81 -12.96 -3.00
N LEU A 50 19.74 -13.28 -3.75
CA LEU A 50 18.40 -12.77 -3.45
C LEU A 50 17.67 -13.66 -2.44
N HIS A 51 17.11 -13.04 -1.40
CA HIS A 51 16.22 -13.73 -0.46
C HIS A 51 14.90 -14.07 -1.15
N ARG A 52 14.29 -15.19 -0.76
CA ARG A 52 12.96 -15.61 -1.25
C ARG A 52 11.88 -14.81 -0.54
N SER A 53 11.75 -13.52 -0.87
CA SER A 53 10.78 -12.59 -0.28
C SER A 53 9.90 -11.90 -1.33
N LEU A 54 8.77 -11.40 -0.88
CA LEU A 54 7.85 -10.58 -1.65
C LEU A 54 8.13 -9.09 -1.40
N PRO A 55 7.94 -8.20 -2.39
CA PRO A 55 8.08 -6.76 -2.16
C PRO A 55 6.96 -6.21 -1.26
N ARG A 56 5.72 -6.69 -1.46
CA ARG A 56 4.52 -6.30 -0.70
C ARG A 56 3.38 -7.30 -0.90
N VAL A 57 2.42 -7.28 0.00
CA VAL A 57 1.13 -7.98 -0.07
C VAL A 57 0.04 -6.98 0.32
N GLY A 58 -0.91 -6.73 -0.57
CA GLY A 58 -1.87 -5.65 -0.40
C GLY A 58 -2.87 -5.52 -1.54
N VAL A 59 -3.65 -4.44 -1.49
CA VAL A 59 -4.63 -4.06 -2.51
C VAL A 59 -4.24 -2.72 -3.11
N ALA A 60 -4.20 -2.65 -4.43
CA ALA A 60 -4.06 -1.39 -5.16
C ALA A 60 -5.40 -1.00 -5.77
N ALA A 61 -5.85 0.21 -5.48
CA ALA A 61 -7.05 0.81 -6.07
C ALA A 61 -6.65 2.02 -6.93
N VAL A 62 -7.37 2.21 -8.03
CA VAL A 62 -7.18 3.35 -8.92
C VAL A 62 -8.45 4.19 -8.90
N LEU A 63 -8.32 5.42 -8.40
CA LEU A 63 -9.41 6.38 -8.28
C LEU A 63 -9.32 7.42 -9.39
N ARG A 64 -10.45 8.10 -9.64
CA ARG A 64 -10.49 9.27 -10.52
C ARG A 64 -9.53 10.35 -10.01
N GLY A 65 -8.89 11.08 -10.91
CA GLY A 65 -7.91 12.11 -10.54
C GLY A 65 -8.46 13.24 -9.68
N GLU A 66 -9.78 13.43 -9.67
CA GLU A 66 -10.46 14.36 -8.77
C GLU A 66 -10.23 14.02 -7.28
N PHE A 67 -10.08 12.73 -6.96
CA PHE A 67 -9.59 12.27 -5.67
C PHE A 67 -8.07 12.38 -5.64
N GLY A 68 -7.52 12.83 -4.52
CA GLY A 68 -6.08 12.79 -4.28
C GLY A 68 -5.33 14.08 -4.55
N SER A 69 -5.97 15.25 -4.37
CA SER A 69 -5.19 16.46 -4.07
C SER A 69 -4.52 16.34 -2.70
N THR A 70 -5.24 15.79 -1.72
CA THR A 70 -4.78 15.68 -0.34
C THR A 70 -5.08 14.30 0.23
N LEU A 71 -4.11 13.75 0.97
CA LEU A 71 -4.24 12.56 1.79
C LEU A 71 -4.23 12.98 3.27
N TRP A 72 -5.22 12.52 4.04
CA TRP A 72 -5.19 12.55 5.50
C TRP A 72 -5.03 11.14 6.04
N TRP A 73 -4.30 10.97 7.14
CA TRP A 73 -4.20 9.64 7.76
C TRP A 73 -3.96 9.72 9.26
N TYR A 74 -4.43 8.69 9.98
CA TYR A 74 -4.04 8.40 11.34
C TYR A 74 -3.06 7.23 11.35
N GLY A 75 -1.79 7.50 11.64
CA GLY A 75 -0.70 6.53 11.53
C GLY A 75 0.66 7.20 11.71
N ARG A 76 1.75 6.56 11.26
CA ARG A 76 3.09 7.16 11.33
C ARG A 76 3.27 8.26 10.27
N GLY A 77 3.93 9.34 10.65
CA GLY A 77 4.18 10.49 9.78
C GLY A 77 5.01 11.58 10.47
N PRO A 78 5.15 12.77 9.87
CA PRO A 78 4.51 13.25 8.63
C PRO A 78 5.32 12.97 7.36
N HIS A 79 6.49 12.33 7.46
CA HIS A 79 7.35 11.92 6.31
C HIS A 79 7.21 10.42 6.01
N GLU A 80 7.62 10.01 4.82
CA GLU A 80 7.53 8.61 4.39
C GLU A 80 8.35 7.69 5.31
N CYS A 81 7.84 6.49 5.54
CA CYS A 81 8.48 5.53 6.42
C CYS A 81 8.19 4.10 5.96
N TYR A 82 9.12 3.21 6.25
CA TYR A 82 9.09 1.79 5.90
C TYR A 82 9.36 0.93 7.15
N PRO A 83 9.06 -0.38 7.14
CA PRO A 83 9.15 -1.22 8.33
C PRO A 83 10.50 -1.16 9.07
N ASP A 84 11.59 -1.04 8.33
CA ASP A 84 12.96 -0.90 8.83
C ASP A 84 13.44 0.55 9.03
N ARG A 85 12.65 1.53 8.58
CA ARG A 85 12.94 2.98 8.65
C ARG A 85 11.71 3.78 9.08
N GLN A 86 11.25 3.58 10.32
CA GLN A 86 10.04 4.20 10.86
C GLN A 86 10.18 4.84 12.25
N SER A 87 11.35 4.73 12.90
CA SER A 87 11.57 5.26 14.26
C SER A 87 11.40 6.77 14.38
N GLY A 88 11.73 7.52 13.32
CA GLY A 88 11.52 8.98 13.25
C GLY A 88 10.08 9.40 12.97
N ALA A 89 9.19 8.48 12.60
CA ALA A 89 7.82 8.78 12.22
C ALA A 89 6.85 8.49 13.37
N LEU A 90 6.30 9.57 13.96
CA LEU A 90 5.40 9.50 15.11
C LEU A 90 3.97 9.15 14.69
N VAL A 91 3.29 8.39 15.55
CA VAL A 91 1.86 8.09 15.38
C VAL A 91 1.04 9.33 15.70
N GLY A 92 0.23 9.79 14.74
CA GLY A 92 -0.61 10.97 14.90
C GLY A 92 -1.58 11.14 13.72
N LEU A 93 -2.35 12.22 13.76
CA LEU A 93 -3.13 12.66 12.61
C LEU A 93 -2.25 13.54 11.73
N HIS A 94 -2.10 13.17 10.46
CA HIS A 94 -1.23 13.83 9.50
C HIS A 94 -1.98 14.13 8.20
N THR A 95 -1.45 15.06 7.42
CA THR A 95 -1.97 15.43 6.11
C THR A 95 -0.82 15.76 5.16
N CYS A 96 -0.97 15.46 3.87
CA CYS A 96 -0.05 15.92 2.84
C CYS A 96 -0.77 16.11 1.50
N VAL A 97 -0.22 16.99 0.66
CA VAL A 97 -0.60 17.09 -0.74
C VAL A 97 0.02 15.91 -1.48
N VAL A 98 -0.74 15.26 -2.36
CA VAL A 98 -0.19 14.20 -3.21
C VAL A 98 0.67 14.86 -4.29
N GLY A 99 1.95 14.53 -4.32
CA GLY A 99 2.91 15.08 -5.28
C GLY A 99 2.61 14.68 -6.73
N GLY A 100 3.34 15.29 -7.67
CA GLY A 100 3.28 14.94 -9.08
C GLY A 100 3.78 13.52 -9.38
N ALA A 101 3.47 13.00 -10.57
CA ALA A 101 3.76 11.62 -10.95
C ALA A 101 5.25 11.24 -10.89
N GLY A 102 6.17 12.18 -11.18
CA GLY A 102 7.61 11.94 -11.18
C GLY A 102 8.24 11.67 -9.81
N GLY A 103 7.55 11.96 -8.70
CA GLY A 103 8.11 11.86 -7.35
C GLY A 103 9.28 12.83 -7.11
N GLU A 104 9.98 12.64 -5.98
CA GLU A 104 11.11 13.49 -5.57
C GLU A 104 12.49 12.85 -5.82
N TYR A 105 12.52 11.55 -6.15
CA TYR A 105 13.76 10.81 -6.37
C TYR A 105 14.30 11.00 -7.79
N VAL A 106 15.63 11.19 -7.91
CA VAL A 106 16.32 11.36 -9.20
C VAL A 106 16.09 10.16 -10.12
N PHE A 107 16.10 8.95 -9.57
CA PHE A 107 15.67 7.74 -10.26
C PHE A 107 14.28 7.36 -9.75
N PRO A 108 13.24 7.33 -10.61
CA PRO A 108 11.90 6.97 -10.17
C PRO A 108 11.86 5.59 -9.52
N GLN A 109 11.30 5.52 -8.30
CA GLN A 109 11.27 4.33 -7.46
C GLN A 109 10.07 4.35 -6.52
N GLU A 110 9.89 3.28 -5.73
CA GLU A 110 8.87 3.25 -4.67
C GLU A 110 9.12 4.39 -3.66
N HIS A 111 8.05 5.12 -3.34
CA HIS A 111 8.09 6.29 -2.46
C HIS A 111 6.71 6.58 -1.86
N GLY A 112 6.68 7.41 -0.82
CA GLY A 112 5.45 7.94 -0.23
C GLY A 112 4.74 7.02 0.75
N GLY A 113 5.27 5.83 1.01
CA GLY A 113 4.71 4.85 1.95
C GLY A 113 4.59 5.38 3.38
N ARG A 114 3.47 5.07 4.03
CA ARG A 114 3.16 5.42 5.43
C ARG A 114 2.80 4.16 6.19
N THR A 115 3.65 3.73 7.11
CA THR A 115 3.41 2.53 7.92
C THR A 115 2.47 2.82 9.09
N GLY A 116 1.88 1.77 9.66
CA GLY A 116 1.11 1.88 10.90
C GLY A 116 -0.21 2.66 10.74
N VAL A 117 -0.75 2.72 9.52
CA VAL A 117 -1.96 3.50 9.21
C VAL A 117 -3.20 2.72 9.62
N ARG A 118 -4.05 3.39 10.42
CA ARG A 118 -5.32 2.86 10.93
C ARG A 118 -6.53 3.48 10.23
N CYS A 119 -6.33 4.61 9.57
CA CYS A 119 -7.33 5.30 8.78
C CYS A 119 -6.60 6.17 7.74
N GLY A 120 -7.02 6.09 6.48
CA GLY A 120 -6.62 7.01 5.42
C GLY A 120 -7.85 7.61 4.76
N VAL A 121 -7.79 8.88 4.38
CA VAL A 121 -8.88 9.58 3.70
C VAL A 121 -8.33 10.35 2.51
N VAL A 122 -8.94 10.19 1.35
CA VAL A 122 -8.71 11.01 0.16
C VAL A 122 -10.00 11.71 -0.23
N ARG A 123 -9.95 13.01 -0.44
CA ARG A 123 -11.11 13.84 -0.79
C ARG A 123 -11.08 14.22 -2.27
N ALA A 124 -12.26 14.33 -2.88
CA ALA A 124 -12.44 14.93 -4.19
C ALA A 124 -12.26 16.46 -4.12
N ALA A 125 -11.45 17.03 -5.01
CA ALA A 125 -11.06 18.44 -4.95
C ALA A 125 -12.24 19.43 -5.03
N ALA A 126 -13.27 19.11 -5.82
CA ALA A 126 -14.40 20.00 -6.11
C ALA A 126 -15.70 19.64 -5.37
N SER A 127 -15.67 18.72 -4.40
CA SER A 127 -16.87 18.31 -3.65
C SER A 127 -16.56 17.95 -2.20
N SER A 128 -17.60 17.60 -1.44
CA SER A 128 -17.45 17.02 -0.10
C SER A 128 -17.18 15.51 -0.13
N ALA A 129 -17.23 14.87 -1.30
CA ALA A 129 -17.03 13.44 -1.42
C ALA A 129 -15.61 13.04 -1.04
N ALA A 130 -15.49 11.96 -0.27
CA ALA A 130 -14.23 11.38 0.15
C ALA A 130 -14.34 9.87 0.19
N LEU A 131 -13.19 9.21 0.01
CA LEU A 131 -13.03 7.80 0.29
C LEU A 131 -12.22 7.66 1.57
N ALA A 132 -12.79 6.98 2.55
CA ALA A 132 -12.07 6.57 3.75
C ALA A 132 -11.75 5.07 3.68
N VAL A 133 -10.53 4.72 4.08
CA VAL A 133 -9.98 3.36 4.04
C VAL A 133 -9.39 3.01 5.40
N PHE A 134 -9.65 1.79 5.86
CA PHE A 134 -9.24 1.31 7.18
C PHE A 134 -8.86 -0.16 7.09
N PRO A 135 -7.87 -0.65 7.85
CA PRO A 135 -7.83 -2.06 8.20
C PRO A 135 -9.07 -2.37 9.07
N SER A 136 -9.76 -3.48 8.82
CA SER A 136 -10.85 -3.91 9.70
C SER A 136 -10.29 -4.31 11.06
N ALA A 137 -11.10 -4.33 12.12
CA ALA A 137 -10.63 -4.50 13.51
C ALA A 137 -9.79 -5.76 13.78
N ALA A 138 -9.95 -6.81 12.96
CA ALA A 138 -9.18 -8.05 13.05
C ALA A 138 -7.82 -8.00 12.34
N SER A 139 -7.50 -6.92 11.62
CA SER A 139 -6.29 -6.77 10.81
C SER A 139 -5.31 -5.75 11.40
N PRO A 140 -3.99 -5.97 11.22
CA PRO A 140 -3.00 -5.01 11.67
C PRO A 140 -3.10 -3.69 10.89
N PRO A 141 -2.55 -2.58 11.44
CA PRO A 141 -2.37 -1.35 10.68
C PRO A 141 -1.66 -1.57 9.34
N MET A 142 -2.11 -0.88 8.31
CA MET A 142 -1.60 -1.03 6.94
C MET A 142 -0.43 -0.08 6.65
N THR A 143 0.29 -0.36 5.56
CA THR A 143 1.09 0.65 4.87
C THR A 143 0.23 1.30 3.79
N LEU A 144 0.13 2.63 3.79
CA LEU A 144 -0.67 3.39 2.84
C LEU A 144 0.22 4.26 1.95
N THR A 145 0.01 4.18 0.64
CA THR A 145 0.63 5.07 -0.35
C THR A 145 -0.46 5.68 -1.22
N ALA A 146 -0.38 6.99 -1.45
CA ALA A 146 -1.22 7.70 -2.41
C ALA A 146 -0.32 8.47 -3.40
N ARG A 147 -0.45 8.20 -4.71
CA ARG A 147 0.43 8.79 -5.74
C ARG A 147 -0.25 8.94 -7.10
N ARG A 148 0.32 9.79 -7.97
CA ARG A 148 -0.16 10.03 -9.34
C ARG A 148 0.39 9.05 -10.38
N ALA A 149 1.38 8.24 -10.03
CA ALA A 149 2.00 7.28 -10.93
C ALA A 149 1.65 5.82 -10.58
N ALA A 150 1.40 5.01 -11.60
CA ALA A 150 1.30 3.56 -11.47
C ALA A 150 2.66 2.96 -11.07
N THR A 151 2.63 1.83 -10.34
CA THR A 151 3.86 1.11 -9.97
C THR A 151 4.69 0.70 -11.20
N GLY A 152 4.02 0.24 -12.26
CA GLY A 152 4.68 -0.13 -13.51
C GLY A 152 5.33 1.05 -14.22
N ALA A 153 4.70 2.24 -14.18
CA ALA A 153 5.27 3.45 -14.77
C ALA A 153 6.54 3.90 -14.03
N LEU A 154 6.54 3.85 -12.69
CA LEU A 154 7.73 4.13 -11.88
C LEU A 154 8.85 3.13 -12.19
N HIS A 155 8.54 1.85 -12.32
CA HIS A 155 9.53 0.81 -12.63
C HIS A 155 10.17 0.96 -14.02
N ALA A 156 9.37 1.39 -15.01
CA ALA A 156 9.82 1.55 -16.38
C ALA A 156 10.71 2.78 -16.58
N ALA A 157 10.44 3.87 -15.85
CA ALA A 157 11.15 5.12 -16.00
C ALA A 157 12.60 5.05 -15.47
N ARG A 158 13.45 5.93 -16.03
CA ARG A 158 14.83 6.18 -15.59
C ARG A 158 15.00 7.61 -15.09
N HIS A 159 14.12 8.52 -15.50
CA HIS A 159 14.11 9.92 -15.07
C HIS A 159 12.68 10.38 -14.71
N PRO A 160 12.51 11.36 -13.80
CA PRO A 160 11.18 11.76 -13.32
C PRO A 160 10.24 12.27 -14.40
N HIS A 161 10.78 12.93 -15.43
CA HIS A 161 10.00 13.46 -16.54
C HIS A 161 9.46 12.38 -17.50
N GLU A 162 9.94 11.13 -17.38
CA GLU A 162 9.46 9.99 -18.16
C GLU A 162 8.23 9.34 -17.51
N VAL A 163 7.94 9.66 -16.25
CA VAL A 163 6.78 9.09 -15.54
C VAL A 163 5.50 9.78 -16.00
N VAL A 164 4.67 9.03 -16.73
CA VAL A 164 3.40 9.54 -17.26
C VAL A 164 2.36 9.65 -16.14
N ASP A 165 1.77 10.83 -15.99
CA ASP A 165 0.58 11.04 -15.16
C ASP A 165 -0.67 10.67 -15.98
N GLU A 166 -1.38 9.62 -15.57
CA GLU A 166 -2.60 9.15 -16.23
C GLU A 166 -3.85 9.95 -15.82
N GLY A 167 -3.71 11.01 -15.03
CA GLY A 167 -4.83 11.76 -14.46
C GLY A 167 -5.63 10.94 -13.45
N ARG A 168 -4.97 10.00 -12.78
CA ARG A 168 -5.58 9.08 -11.80
C ARG A 168 -4.87 9.18 -10.46
N LEU A 169 -5.52 8.68 -9.41
CA LEU A 169 -4.89 8.48 -8.11
C LEU A 169 -4.70 6.98 -7.89
N HIS A 170 -3.46 6.57 -7.67
CA HIS A 170 -3.11 5.22 -7.24
C HIS A 170 -3.04 5.20 -5.72
N LEU A 171 -3.99 4.50 -5.10
CA LEU A 171 -4.05 4.26 -3.66
C LEU A 171 -3.65 2.81 -3.39
N VAL A 172 -2.54 2.61 -2.69
CA VAL A 172 -2.00 1.28 -2.38
C VAL A 172 -2.10 1.05 -0.87
N MET A 173 -2.79 -0.02 -0.49
CA MET A 173 -3.08 -0.41 0.89
C MET A 173 -2.43 -1.78 1.15
N ASP A 174 -1.25 -1.78 1.74
CA ASP A 174 -0.51 -3.01 2.01
C ASP A 174 -0.79 -3.55 3.40
N HIS A 175 -1.11 -4.83 3.44
CA HIS A 175 -1.08 -5.63 4.65
C HIS A 175 0.36 -5.85 5.12
N ALA A 176 1.27 -6.12 4.17
CA ALA A 176 2.69 -6.31 4.44
C ALA A 176 3.52 -5.61 3.36
N HIS A 177 4.58 -4.94 3.77
CA HIS A 177 5.54 -4.29 2.88
C HIS A 177 6.94 -4.70 3.33
N MET A 178 7.86 -4.95 2.40
CA MET A 178 9.25 -5.23 2.75
C MET A 178 9.96 -3.96 3.24
N GLY A 179 11.01 -4.11 4.06
CA GLY A 179 11.95 -3.04 4.36
C GLY A 179 12.67 -2.52 3.10
N VAL A 180 13.36 -1.38 3.23
CA VAL A 180 14.17 -0.77 2.18
C VAL A 180 15.59 -1.35 2.16
N GLY A 181 16.15 -1.67 3.33
CA GLY A 181 17.56 -2.04 3.51
C GLY A 181 18.47 -0.82 3.50
N GLY A 182 19.69 -1.00 2.98
CA GLY A 182 20.67 0.08 2.81
C GLY A 182 21.96 -0.08 3.63
N ASP A 183 22.28 -1.29 4.12
CA ASP A 183 23.60 -1.56 4.71
C ASP A 183 24.73 -1.32 3.68
N ASP A 184 24.46 -1.66 2.41
CA ASP A 184 25.19 -1.23 1.22
C ASP A 184 24.22 -1.03 0.03
N SER A 185 24.73 -0.57 -1.12
CA SER A 185 23.92 -0.33 -2.33
C SER A 185 24.18 -1.30 -3.48
N TRP A 186 24.80 -2.45 -3.21
CA TRP A 186 25.19 -3.45 -4.23
C TRP A 186 24.88 -4.89 -3.83
N SER A 187 24.34 -5.09 -2.63
CA SER A 187 23.89 -6.37 -2.07
C SER A 187 22.45 -6.23 -1.55
N PRO A 188 21.63 -7.29 -1.62
CA PRO A 188 20.39 -7.35 -0.87
C PRO A 188 20.66 -7.21 0.64
N SER A 189 20.07 -6.19 1.27
CA SER A 189 20.43 -5.75 2.62
C SER A 189 19.24 -5.56 3.57
N VAL A 190 18.05 -6.01 3.17
CA VAL A 190 16.88 -5.99 4.07
C VAL A 190 17.06 -7.11 5.11
N HIS A 191 17.06 -6.75 6.40
CA HIS A 191 17.22 -7.73 7.47
C HIS A 191 16.01 -8.67 7.53
N GLU A 192 16.22 -9.91 7.96
CA GLU A 192 15.21 -11.00 7.89
C GLU A 192 13.85 -10.63 8.50
N GLN A 193 13.86 -9.89 9.61
CA GLN A 193 12.65 -9.44 10.31
C GLN A 193 11.79 -8.44 9.52
N TYR A 194 12.33 -7.86 8.45
CA TYR A 194 11.64 -6.91 7.57
C TYR A 194 11.38 -7.48 6.17
N LEU A 195 11.65 -8.77 5.95
CA LEU A 195 11.27 -9.48 4.74
C LEU A 195 9.80 -9.92 4.79
N VAL A 196 9.11 -9.85 3.67
CA VAL A 196 7.77 -10.45 3.53
C VAL A 196 7.93 -11.86 2.97
N GLN A 197 7.67 -12.87 3.78
CA GLN A 197 7.82 -14.26 3.36
C GLN A 197 6.65 -14.72 2.48
N PRO A 198 6.90 -15.54 1.43
CA PRO A 198 5.85 -16.29 0.76
C PRO A 198 5.09 -17.17 1.74
N GLY A 199 3.76 -17.20 1.63
CA GLY A 199 2.92 -17.91 2.57
C GLY A 199 1.44 -17.63 2.33
N VAL A 200 0.61 -17.96 3.30
CA VAL A 200 -0.80 -17.56 3.29
C VAL A 200 -0.93 -16.25 4.07
N HIS A 201 -1.43 -15.22 3.41
CA HIS A 201 -1.66 -13.89 3.99
C HIS A 201 -3.16 -13.65 4.10
N GLU A 202 -3.63 -13.33 5.30
CA GLU A 202 -5.04 -13.06 5.58
C GLU A 202 -5.20 -11.68 6.19
N PHE A 203 -6.04 -10.86 5.57
CA PHE A 203 -6.29 -9.49 6.02
C PHE A 203 -7.63 -8.99 5.53
N SER A 204 -8.14 -7.96 6.20
CA SER A 204 -9.40 -7.32 5.88
C SER A 204 -9.23 -5.81 5.82
N LEU A 205 -9.85 -5.21 4.81
CA LEU A 205 -9.91 -3.77 4.60
C LEU A 205 -11.37 -3.33 4.55
N ALA A 206 -11.68 -2.24 5.24
CA ALA A 206 -12.96 -1.57 5.19
C ALA A 206 -12.83 -0.26 4.38
N MET A 207 -13.80 0.00 3.52
CA MET A 207 -13.85 1.21 2.70
C MET A 207 -15.24 1.82 2.75
N VAL A 208 -15.33 3.14 2.79
CA VAL A 208 -16.61 3.85 2.73
C VAL A 208 -16.45 5.13 1.93
N LEU A 209 -17.39 5.34 1.01
CA LEU A 209 -17.57 6.64 0.38
C LEU A 209 -18.39 7.51 1.33
N CYS A 210 -17.83 8.63 1.76
CA CYS A 210 -18.45 9.51 2.74
C CYS A 210 -18.37 10.96 2.29
N ASN A 211 -19.12 11.83 2.97
CA ASN A 211 -18.98 13.27 2.82
C ASN A 211 -18.17 13.80 4.00
N VAL A 212 -17.02 14.42 3.72
CA VAL A 212 -16.25 15.14 4.73
C VAL A 212 -16.84 16.52 4.87
N VAL A 213 -17.43 16.79 6.03
CA VAL A 213 -17.84 18.13 6.45
C VAL A 213 -16.64 18.72 7.18
N GLN A 214 -16.09 19.84 6.69
CA GLN A 214 -15.10 20.57 7.49
C GLN A 214 -15.79 21.06 8.76
N ALA A 215 -15.27 20.70 9.92
CA ALA A 215 -15.67 21.36 11.14
C ALA A 215 -15.19 22.82 11.04
N GLU A 216 -16.11 23.77 10.93
CA GLU A 216 -15.80 25.17 11.18
C GLU A 216 -15.47 25.32 12.67
N GLY A 217 -14.17 25.30 12.99
CA GLY A 217 -13.70 25.44 14.35
C GLY A 217 -12.19 25.43 14.39
N SER A 218 -11.58 26.57 14.73
CA SER A 218 -10.19 26.60 15.15
C SER A 218 -10.02 25.63 16.32
N LEU A 219 -9.11 24.67 16.20
CA LEU A 219 -8.67 23.91 17.35
C LEU A 219 -8.14 24.90 18.39
N PRO A 220 -8.60 24.85 19.66
CA PRO A 220 -8.08 25.73 20.68
C PRO A 220 -6.58 25.50 20.79
N SER A 221 -5.82 26.60 20.77
CA SER A 221 -4.39 26.61 21.07
C SER A 221 -4.17 25.89 22.41
N ILE A 222 -3.30 24.87 22.42
CA ILE A 222 -2.78 24.28 23.66
C ILE A 222 -1.86 25.27 24.36
#